data_AF-A0A419ERG0-F1
#
_entry.id   AF-A0A419ERG0-F1
#
_cell.length_a   1.000
_cell.length_b   1.000
_cell.length_c   1.000
_cell.angle_alpha   90.00
_cell.angle_beta   90.00
_cell.angle_gamma   90.00
#
_symmetry.space_group_name_H-M   'P 1'
#
loop_
_entity.id
_entity.type
_entity.pdbx_description
1 polymer ?
#
loop_
_entity_poly.entity_id
_entity_poly.type
_entity_poly.pdbx_seq_one_letter_code
_entity_poly.pdbx_strand_id
1 'polypeptide(L)'
;MFLGTQTDSAAMDASYGECEKRGRRMSKGITFDEVLDMIDSLPAEQRESLIEIVKSRLIEERRDRLAKSIKKARREYKHGKASRGTVDDLMNELAK
;
A
#
# COMPACT_ATOMS: atom_id res chain seq x y z
N MET A 1 54.21 -33.08 12.94
CA MET A 1 54.44 -33.04 11.49
C MET A 1 53.09 -32.92 10.81
N PHE A 2 52.96 -31.86 10.03
CA PHE A 2 51.89 -31.63 9.07
C PHE A 2 51.91 -32.76 8.02
N LEU A 3 50.75 -33.17 7.52
CA LEU A 3 50.45 -33.20 6.09
C LEU A 3 48.96 -33.50 5.96
N GLY A 4 48.20 -32.40 5.88
CA GLY A 4 46.80 -32.40 5.52
C GLY A 4 46.62 -32.98 4.12
N THR A 5 45.47 -33.62 3.96
CA THR A 5 44.95 -34.18 2.73
C THR A 5 44.86 -33.12 1.65
N GLN A 6 45.51 -33.38 0.51
CA GLN A 6 45.09 -32.78 -0.76
C GLN A 6 43.62 -33.12 -0.97
N THR A 7 42.78 -32.10 -1.03
CA THR A 7 41.45 -32.22 -1.65
C THR A 7 41.31 -31.07 -2.63
N ASP A 8 40.83 -31.44 -3.80
CA ASP A 8 40.83 -30.71 -5.07
C ASP A 8 40.30 -29.28 -4.98
N SER A 9 41.20 -28.29 -5.13
CA SER A 9 40.76 -26.91 -5.40
C SER A 9 40.34 -26.68 -6.86
N ALA A 10 40.38 -27.72 -7.71
CA ALA A 10 40.02 -27.63 -9.12
C ALA A 10 38.52 -27.84 -9.40
N ALA A 11 37.73 -28.28 -8.41
CA ALA A 11 36.28 -28.47 -8.58
C ALA A 11 35.46 -27.20 -8.31
N MET A 12 36.07 -26.13 -7.78
CA MET A 12 35.33 -24.96 -7.29
C MET A 12 35.12 -23.85 -8.33
N ASP A 13 35.84 -23.90 -9.46
CA ASP A 13 35.79 -22.85 -10.50
C ASP A 13 34.79 -23.12 -11.63
N ALA A 14 34.08 -24.25 -11.62
CA ALA A 14 33.02 -24.55 -12.59
C ALA A 14 31.60 -24.10 -12.16
N SER A 15 31.46 -23.48 -10.98
CA SER A 15 30.16 -23.00 -10.47
C SER A 15 29.96 -21.48 -10.65
N TYR A 16 31.03 -20.73 -10.93
CA TYR A 16 30.95 -19.30 -11.22
C TYR A 16 30.98 -19.02 -12.72
N GLY A 17 29.95 -19.51 -13.41
CA GLY A 17 29.84 -19.30 -14.85
C GLY A 17 28.54 -19.82 -15.42
N GLU A 18 27.40 -19.27 -14.98
CA GLU A 18 26.17 -19.10 -15.79
C GLU A 18 25.06 -18.45 -14.93
N CYS A 19 25.25 -17.18 -14.57
CA CYS A 19 24.15 -16.31 -14.15
C CYS A 19 23.93 -15.28 -15.24
N GLU A 20 23.36 -15.70 -16.37
CA GLU A 20 22.78 -14.73 -17.29
C GLU A 20 21.53 -15.30 -17.98
N LYS A 21 20.47 -14.49 -17.92
CA LYS A 21 19.21 -14.58 -18.67
C LYS A 21 18.11 -15.48 -18.10
N ARG A 22 17.53 -15.06 -16.96
CA ARG A 22 16.06 -15.16 -16.81
C ARG A 22 15.48 -13.76 -16.66
N GLY A 23 14.62 -13.45 -17.63
CA GLY A 23 14.15 -12.12 -17.94
C GLY A 23 13.60 -11.35 -16.76
N ARG A 24 13.98 -10.08 -16.73
CA ARG A 24 13.29 -8.98 -16.07
C ARG A 24 11.79 -9.08 -16.38
N ARG A 25 11.00 -9.71 -15.50
CA ARG A 25 9.55 -9.60 -15.55
C ARG A 25 9.24 -8.16 -15.13
N MET A 26 9.11 -7.26 -16.11
CA MET A 26 8.40 -6.01 -15.88
C MET A 26 7.04 -6.43 -15.32
N SER A 27 6.74 -6.08 -14.07
CA SER A 27 5.38 -6.21 -13.56
C SER A 27 4.53 -5.28 -14.42
N LYS A 28 3.96 -5.79 -15.51
CA LYS A 28 2.86 -5.12 -16.18
C LYS A 28 1.79 -5.02 -15.11
N GLY A 29 1.56 -3.80 -14.61
CA GLY A 29 0.49 -3.56 -13.66
C GLY A 29 -0.80 -4.05 -14.30
N ILE A 30 -1.60 -4.77 -13.53
CA ILE A 30 -2.93 -5.18 -13.98
C ILE A 30 -3.72 -3.88 -14.17
N THR A 31 -4.27 -3.69 -15.36
CA THR A 31 -5.13 -2.55 -15.68
C THR A 31 -6.49 -2.71 -15.01
N PHE A 32 -7.23 -1.60 -14.87
CA PHE A 32 -8.57 -1.66 -14.29
C PHE A 32 -9.50 -2.58 -15.10
N ASP A 33 -9.44 -2.51 -16.43
CA ASP A 33 -10.25 -3.34 -17.32
C ASP A 33 -9.92 -4.83 -17.17
N GLU A 34 -8.63 -5.18 -17.09
CA GLU A 34 -8.21 -6.56 -16.81
C GLU A 34 -8.75 -7.06 -15.45
N VAL A 35 -8.90 -6.19 -14.45
CA VAL A 35 -9.54 -6.56 -13.17
C VAL A 35 -11.04 -6.79 -13.34
N LEU A 36 -11.74 -5.97 -14.13
CA LEU A 36 -13.16 -6.17 -14.39
C LEU A 36 -13.42 -7.51 -15.11
N ASP A 37 -12.61 -7.82 -16.12
CA ASP A 37 -12.70 -9.10 -16.84
C ASP A 37 -12.48 -10.30 -15.89
N MET A 38 -11.52 -10.19 -14.97
CA MET A 38 -11.30 -11.21 -13.93
C MET A 38 -12.49 -11.33 -12.99
N ILE A 39 -13.11 -10.23 -12.58
CA ILE A 39 -14.30 -10.24 -11.73
C ILE A 39 -15.46 -10.91 -12.46
N ASP A 40 -15.69 -10.60 -13.73
CA ASP A 40 -16.77 -11.17 -14.53
C ASP A 40 -16.63 -12.67 -14.76
N SER A 41 -15.40 -13.21 -14.72
CA SER A 41 -15.15 -14.65 -14.75
C SER A 41 -15.58 -15.40 -13.48
N LEU A 42 -15.84 -14.69 -12.37
CA LEU A 42 -16.22 -15.30 -11.11
C LEU A 42 -17.71 -15.72 -11.09
N PRO A 43 -18.05 -16.83 -10.41
CA PRO A 43 -19.43 -17.21 -10.13
C PRO A 43 -20.20 -16.09 -9.40
N ALA A 44 -21.53 -16.04 -9.59
CA ALA A 44 -22.38 -14.98 -9.04
C ALA A 44 -22.20 -14.81 -7.51
N GLU A 45 -22.22 -15.91 -6.76
CA GLU A 45 -22.04 -15.90 -5.29
C GLU A 45 -20.68 -15.30 -4.86
N GLN A 46 -19.62 -15.59 -5.64
CA GLN A 46 -18.28 -15.06 -5.36
C GLN A 46 -18.19 -13.58 -5.70
N ARG A 47 -18.86 -13.11 -6.76
CA ARG A 47 -18.95 -11.68 -7.09
C ARG A 47 -19.70 -10.91 -6.01
N GLU A 48 -20.81 -11.43 -5.52
CA GLU A 48 -21.56 -10.82 -4.40
C GLU A 48 -20.70 -10.72 -3.14
N SER A 49 -20.01 -11.81 -2.78
CA SER A 49 -19.08 -11.83 -1.64
C SER A 49 -17.94 -10.83 -1.81
N LEU A 50 -17.37 -10.71 -3.02
CA LEU A 50 -16.31 -9.75 -3.33
C LEU A 50 -16.79 -8.32 -3.12
N ILE A 51 -18.00 -7.98 -3.60
CA ILE A 51 -18.60 -6.66 -3.44
C ILE A 51 -18.69 -6.29 -1.95
N GLU A 52 -19.17 -7.21 -1.11
CA GLU A 52 -19.30 -6.96 0.33
C GLU A 52 -17.95 -6.77 1.03
N ILE A 53 -16.93 -7.53 0.63
CA ILE A 53 -15.56 -7.36 1.13
C ILE A 53 -14.99 -5.99 0.73
N VAL A 54 -15.15 -5.60 -0.54
CA VAL A 54 -14.64 -4.31 -1.04
C VAL A 54 -15.34 -3.15 -0.35
N LYS A 55 -16.67 -3.19 -0.23
CA LYS A 55 -17.43 -2.18 0.52
C LYS A 55 -16.96 -2.06 1.96
N SER A 56 -16.79 -3.19 2.65
CA SER A 56 -16.33 -3.22 4.04
C SER A 56 -14.96 -2.55 4.19
N ARG A 57 -14.01 -2.88 3.30
CA ARG A 57 -12.68 -2.25 3.31
C ARG A 57 -12.74 -0.74 3.08
N LEU A 58 -13.57 -0.28 2.14
CA LEU A 58 -13.74 1.16 1.89
C LEU A 58 -14.34 1.90 3.10
N ILE A 59 -15.28 1.27 3.81
CA ILE A 59 -15.86 1.83 5.04
C ILE A 59 -14.78 1.96 6.13
N GLU A 60 -13.98 0.92 6.35
CA GLU A 60 -12.90 0.95 7.34
C GLU A 60 -11.83 2.00 7.00
N GLU A 61 -11.41 2.08 5.74
CA GLU A 61 -10.50 3.15 5.32
C GLU A 61 -11.07 4.55 5.56
N ARG A 62 -12.37 4.74 5.30
CA ARG A 62 -13.04 6.01 5.57
C ARG A 62 -13.09 6.31 7.07
N ARG A 63 -13.35 5.31 7.91
CA ARG A 63 -13.33 5.43 9.37
C ARG A 63 -11.95 5.84 9.87
N ASP A 64 -10.89 5.23 9.33
CA ASP A 64 -9.51 5.59 9.68
C ASP A 64 -9.16 7.02 9.27
N ARG A 65 -9.55 7.44 8.06
CA ARG A 65 -9.36 8.83 7.60
C ARG A 65 -10.10 9.82 8.50
N LEU A 66 -11.33 9.50 8.90
CA LEU A 66 -12.12 10.32 9.82
C LEU A 66 -11.47 10.39 11.21
N ALA A 67 -11.02 9.27 11.76
CA ALA A 67 -10.33 9.23 13.04
C ALA A 67 -9.04 10.08 13.03
N LYS A 68 -8.27 10.03 11.94
CA LYS A 68 -7.09 10.89 11.73
C LYS A 68 -7.49 12.37 11.69
N SER A 69 -8.56 12.71 10.96
CA SER A 69 -9.08 14.09 10.89
C SER A 69 -9.50 14.61 12.27
N ILE A 70 -10.29 13.83 13.02
CA ILE A 70 -10.72 14.17 14.38
C ILE A 70 -9.52 14.35 15.32
N LYS A 71 -8.52 13.46 15.23
CA LYS A 71 -7.30 13.57 16.05
C LYS A 71 -6.53 14.85 15.73
N LYS A 72 -6.43 15.22 14.44
CA LYS A 72 -5.80 16.47 14.00
C LYS A 72 -6.58 17.68 14.53
N ALA A 73 -7.88 17.74 14.31
CA ALA A 73 -8.74 18.83 14.79
C ALA A 73 -8.67 19.00 16.31
N ARG A 74 -8.71 17.90 17.08
CA ARG A 74 -8.54 17.94 18.54
C ARG A 74 -7.18 18.47 18.97
N ARG A 75 -6.10 18.12 18.26
CA ARG A 75 -4.75 18.62 18.53
C ARG A 75 -4.65 20.12 18.26
N GLU A 76 -5.19 20.57 17.13
CA GLU A 76 -5.20 21.99 16.75
C GLU A 76 -6.03 22.83 17.73
N TYR A 77 -7.19 22.33 18.15
CA TYR A 77 -8.00 22.94 19.19
C TYR A 77 -7.24 23.06 20.53
N LYS A 78 -6.59 21.96 20.97
CA LYS A 78 -5.78 21.96 22.21
C LYS A 78 -4.57 22.90 22.13
N HIS A 79 -3.99 23.07 20.95
CA HIS A 79 -2.86 23.97 20.73
C HIS A 79 -3.29 25.42 20.46
N GLY A 80 -4.57 25.75 20.62
CA GLY A 80 -5.07 27.12 20.45
C GLY A 80 -5.03 27.62 19.01
N LYS A 81 -4.92 26.71 18.03
CA LYS A 81 -4.96 27.04 16.60
C LYS A 81 -6.39 27.21 16.07
N ALA A 82 -7.39 26.93 16.88
CA ALA A 82 -8.78 27.24 16.57
C ALA A 82 -9.03 28.71 16.94
N SER A 83 -9.45 29.53 15.97
CA SER A 83 -9.87 30.90 16.27
C SER A 83 -11.14 30.86 17.14
N ARG A 84 -11.21 31.79 18.10
CA ARG A 84 -12.39 32.02 18.92
C ARG A 84 -12.79 33.46 18.68
N GLY A 85 -14.03 33.67 18.28
CA GLY A 85 -14.55 34.98 17.94
C GLY A 85 -16.06 34.96 17.86
N THR A 86 -16.62 36.15 17.71
CA THR A 86 -18.04 36.37 17.44
C THR A 86 -18.38 35.96 16.00
N VAL A 87 -19.67 35.82 15.69
CA VAL A 87 -20.13 35.50 14.33
C VAL A 87 -19.61 36.54 13.33
N ASP A 88 -19.56 37.81 13.71
CA ASP A 88 -19.03 38.89 12.88
C ASP A 88 -17.53 38.71 12.56
N ASP A 89 -16.73 38.22 13.51
CA ASP A 89 -15.29 37.96 13.29
C ASP A 89 -15.07 36.84 12.27
N LEU A 90 -15.91 35.79 12.34
CA LEU A 90 -15.88 34.69 11.36
C LEU A 90 -16.28 35.18 9.95
N MET A 91 -17.33 36.00 9.85
CA MET A 91 -17.78 36.55 8.57
C MET A 91 -16.71 37.44 7.93
N ASN A 92 -15.98 38.21 8.75
CA ASN A 92 -14.86 39.04 8.28
C ASN A 92 -13.63 38.23 7.82
N GLU A 93 -13.36 37.06 8.41
CA GLU A 93 -12.28 36.16 7.95
C GLU A 93 -12.60 35.49 6.60
N LEU A 94 -13.86 35.09 6.39
CA LEU A 94 -14.30 34.41 5.16
C LEU A 94 -14.50 35.35 3.96
N ALA A 95 -14.71 36.65 4.21
CA ALA A 95 -14.90 37.66 3.18
C ALA A 95 -13.57 38.20 2.59
N LYS A 96 -12.41 37.70 3.06
CA LYS A 96 -11.08 37.95 2.49
C LYS A 96 -10.75 36.98 1.37
#